data_AF-A0A059LAK0-F1
#
_entry.id   AF-A0A059LAK0-F1
#
_cell.length_a   1.000
_cell.length_b   1.000
_cell.length_c   1.000
_cell.angle_alpha   90.00
_cell.angle_beta   90.00
_cell.angle_gamma   90.00
#
_symmetry.space_group_name_H-M   'P 1'
#
loop_
_entity.id
_entity.type
_entity.pdbx_description
1 polymer ?
#
loop_
_entity_poly.entity_id
_entity_poly.type
_entity_poly.pdbx_seq_one_letter_code
_entity_poly.pdbx_strand_id
1 'polypeptide(L)'
;PERASAPCLGTMNWLSEIQEAPHFRPTLAEWSEPMAYLSRVQAEAGRCGICVIESPLCADTPAAQVLERLRFSTRTQRLGGGGRADRAYAETSREYSLQSFARASLEAALSGGGSGGAGPV
;
A
#
# COMPACT_ATOMS: atom_id res chain seq x y z
N PRO A 1 29.80 -0.47 17.28
CA PRO A 1 28.40 -0.68 16.85
C PRO A 1 28.17 -0.07 15.47
N GLU A 2 28.26 -0.92 14.46
CA GLU A 2 28.16 -0.57 13.04
C GLU A 2 26.70 -0.24 12.72
N ARG A 3 26.45 1.04 12.41
CA ARG A 3 25.15 1.52 11.94
C ARG A 3 24.98 0.93 10.53
N ALA A 4 24.05 -0.01 10.35
CA ALA A 4 23.75 -0.55 9.03
C ALA A 4 23.49 0.60 8.05
N SER A 5 24.41 0.81 7.12
CA SER A 5 24.27 1.80 6.05
C SER A 5 23.06 1.39 5.23
N ALA A 6 22.14 2.34 4.97
CA ALA A 6 21.06 2.10 4.03
C ALA A 6 21.67 1.61 2.70
N PRO A 7 21.19 0.50 2.12
CA PRO A 7 21.72 0.02 0.86
C PRO A 7 21.48 1.08 -0.21
N CYS A 8 22.56 1.52 -0.86
CA CYS A 8 22.51 2.46 -1.95
C CYS A 8 21.63 1.87 -3.07
N LEU A 9 20.65 2.61 -3.57
CA LEU A 9 19.74 2.14 -4.64
C LEU A 9 20.49 1.64 -5.89
N GLY A 10 21.71 2.14 -6.14
CA GLY A 10 22.60 1.66 -7.20
C GLY A 10 23.11 0.21 -7.04
N THR A 11 22.88 -0.43 -5.90
CA THR A 11 23.19 -1.85 -5.66
C THR A 11 21.99 -2.77 -5.97
N MET A 12 20.81 -2.22 -6.29
CA MET A 12 19.57 -2.99 -6.52
C MET A 12 19.11 -3.00 -7.99
N ASN A 13 20.04 -3.18 -8.94
CA ASN A 13 19.71 -3.22 -10.37
C ASN A 13 18.64 -4.26 -10.73
N TRP A 14 18.58 -5.37 -9.97
CA TRP A 14 17.59 -6.45 -10.14
C TRP A 14 16.13 -5.97 -9.96
N LEU A 15 15.87 -4.90 -9.22
CA LEU A 15 14.50 -4.38 -9.04
C LEU A 15 13.90 -3.95 -10.38
N SER A 16 14.73 -3.36 -11.25
CA SER A 16 14.33 -2.93 -12.60
C SER A 16 14.18 -4.10 -13.57
N GLU A 17 14.67 -5.28 -13.22
CA GLU A 17 14.56 -6.51 -14.01
C GLU A 17 13.28 -7.30 -13.67
N ILE A 18 12.59 -6.95 -12.58
CA ILE A 18 11.32 -7.59 -12.21
C ILE A 18 10.28 -7.26 -13.28
N GLN A 19 9.71 -8.30 -13.87
CA GLN A 19 8.60 -8.15 -14.81
C GLN A 19 7.38 -7.54 -14.11
N GLU A 20 6.85 -6.46 -14.67
CA GLU A 20 5.60 -5.87 -14.19
C GLU A 20 4.42 -6.84 -14.37
N ALA A 21 3.47 -6.78 -13.44
CA ALA A 21 2.24 -7.54 -13.55
C ALA A 21 1.39 -7.03 -14.73
N PRO A 22 0.57 -7.89 -15.36
CA PRO A 22 -0.35 -7.47 -16.41
C PRO A 22 -1.23 -6.31 -15.96
N HIS A 23 -1.34 -5.29 -16.81
CA HIS A 23 -2.11 -4.08 -16.54
C HIS A 23 -3.22 -3.90 -17.58
N PHE A 24 -4.47 -4.02 -17.13
CA PHE A 24 -5.65 -3.97 -17.98
C PHE A 24 -6.38 -2.63 -17.86
N ARG A 25 -6.79 -2.06 -19.00
CA ARG A 25 -7.57 -0.82 -19.10
C ARG A 25 -8.88 -1.07 -19.85
N PRO A 26 -9.88 -1.70 -19.20
CA PRO A 26 -11.18 -1.95 -19.80
C PRO A 26 -11.84 -0.67 -20.30
N THR A 27 -12.58 -0.78 -21.40
CA THR A 27 -13.57 0.23 -21.76
C THR A 27 -14.80 0.14 -20.84
N LEU A 28 -15.63 1.19 -20.80
CA LEU A 28 -16.90 1.17 -20.05
C LEU A 28 -17.80 -0.01 -20.46
N ALA A 29 -17.82 -0.36 -21.76
CA ALA A 29 -18.61 -1.48 -22.26
C ALA A 29 -18.09 -2.83 -21.76
N GLU A 30 -16.77 -3.03 -21.75
CA GLU A 30 -16.16 -4.25 -21.24
C GLU A 30 -16.26 -4.37 -19.72
N TRP A 31 -16.32 -3.23 -19.01
CA TRP A 31 -16.48 -3.17 -17.56
C TRP A 31 -17.94 -3.20 -17.09
N SER A 32 -18.89 -3.31 -18.02
CA SER A 32 -20.32 -3.43 -17.67
C SER A 32 -20.61 -4.62 -16.76
N GLU A 33 -19.90 -5.74 -16.98
CA GLU A 33 -19.97 -6.97 -16.19
C GLU A 33 -18.57 -7.31 -15.62
N PRO A 34 -18.16 -6.72 -14.49
CA PRO A 34 -16.80 -6.86 -13.96
C PRO A 34 -16.39 -8.31 -13.70
N MET A 35 -17.31 -9.16 -13.23
CA MET A 35 -17.02 -10.58 -12.98
C MET A 35 -16.73 -11.34 -14.27
N ALA A 36 -17.47 -11.05 -15.35
CA ALA A 36 -17.20 -11.64 -16.67
C ALA A 36 -15.86 -11.13 -17.23
N TYR A 37 -15.55 -9.85 -17.03
CA TYR A 37 -14.25 -9.29 -17.40
C TYR A 37 -13.10 -9.99 -16.68
N LEU A 38 -13.21 -10.19 -15.36
CA LEU A 38 -12.22 -10.89 -14.55
C LEU A 38 -11.99 -12.31 -15.06
N SER A 39 -13.06 -13.07 -15.34
CA SER A 39 -12.95 -14.41 -15.92
C SER A 39 -12.27 -14.40 -17.29
N ARG A 40 -12.51 -13.36 -18.11
CA ARG A 40 -11.88 -13.20 -19.43
C ARG A 40 -10.36 -13.01 -19.34
N VAL A 41 -9.89 -12.18 -18.39
CA VAL A 41 -8.45 -11.86 -18.25
C VAL A 41 -7.70 -12.84 -17.36
N GLN A 42 -8.40 -13.74 -16.65
CA GLN A 42 -7.82 -14.69 -15.70
C GLN A 42 -6.70 -15.56 -16.30
N ALA A 43 -6.85 -16.02 -17.54
CA ALA A 43 -5.85 -16.88 -18.18
C ALA A 43 -4.49 -16.17 -18.34
N GLU A 44 -4.50 -14.88 -18.65
CA GLU A 44 -3.30 -14.07 -18.76
C GLU A 44 -2.75 -13.69 -17.38
N ALA A 45 -3.60 -13.15 -16.51
CA ALA A 45 -3.25 -12.67 -15.18
C ALA A 45 -2.75 -13.77 -14.25
N GLY A 46 -3.33 -14.98 -14.37
CA GLY A 46 -3.00 -16.13 -13.54
C GLY A 46 -1.54 -16.58 -13.66
N ARG A 47 -0.84 -16.23 -14.75
CA ARG A 47 0.59 -16.51 -14.94
C ARG A 47 1.49 -15.75 -13.96
N CYS A 48 1.09 -14.54 -13.58
CA CYS A 48 1.85 -13.68 -12.67
C CYS A 48 1.33 -13.74 -11.22
N GLY A 49 0.17 -14.36 -10.98
CA GLY A 49 -0.46 -14.45 -9.66
C GLY A 49 -1.14 -13.16 -9.18
N ILE A 50 -0.75 -12.01 -9.72
CA ILE A 50 -1.36 -10.69 -9.51
C ILE A 50 -1.53 -9.97 -10.87
N CYS A 51 -2.49 -9.05 -10.94
CA CYS A 51 -2.65 -8.11 -12.05
C CYS A 51 -3.21 -6.78 -11.54
N VAL A 52 -3.09 -5.74 -12.37
CA VAL A 52 -3.67 -4.41 -12.12
C VAL A 52 -4.80 -4.19 -13.12
N ILE A 53 -5.93 -3.68 -12.63
CA ILE A 53 -7.04 -3.25 -13.49
C ILE A 53 -7.35 -1.79 -13.19
N GLU A 54 -7.21 -0.94 -14.20
CA GLU A 54 -7.59 0.46 -14.13
C GLU A 54 -9.10 0.59 -14.39
N SER A 55 -9.87 0.84 -13.33
CA SER A 55 -11.33 1.03 -13.45
C SER A 55 -11.63 2.19 -14.41
N PRO A 56 -12.52 2.00 -15.41
CA PRO A 56 -12.93 3.08 -16.32
C PRO A 56 -13.96 4.02 -15.68
N LEU A 57 -14.40 3.71 -14.45
CA LEU A 57 -15.32 4.53 -13.69
C LEU A 57 -14.55 5.50 -12.81
N CYS A 58 -14.89 6.78 -12.92
CA CYS A 58 -14.49 7.82 -11.97
C CYS A 58 -15.60 7.99 -10.93
N ALA A 59 -15.25 7.92 -9.64
CA ALA A 59 -16.20 8.23 -8.58
C ALA A 59 -16.45 9.75 -8.52
N ASP A 60 -17.71 10.16 -8.38
CA ASP A 60 -18.08 11.58 -8.32
C ASP A 60 -17.64 12.27 -7.02
N THR A 61 -17.51 11.49 -5.95
CA THR A 61 -17.16 12.00 -4.62
C THR A 61 -15.76 11.52 -4.22
N PRO A 62 -14.83 12.43 -3.84
CA PRO A 62 -13.52 12.04 -3.37
C PRO A 62 -13.60 11.16 -2.11
N ALA A 63 -12.72 10.16 -2.00
CA ALA A 63 -12.68 9.25 -0.86
C ALA A 63 -12.54 9.99 0.49
N ALA A 64 -11.79 11.10 0.52
CA ALA A 64 -11.61 11.90 1.74
C ALA A 64 -12.93 12.49 2.28
N GLN A 65 -13.85 12.87 1.39
CA GLN A 65 -15.17 13.39 1.75
C GLN A 65 -16.10 12.26 2.24
N VAL A 66 -16.07 11.10 1.58
CA VAL A 66 -16.83 9.92 2.02
C VAL A 66 -16.39 9.44 3.40
N LEU A 67 -15.09 9.56 3.70
CA LEU A 67 -14.46 9.02 4.91
C LEU A 67 -14.23 10.07 6.02
N GLU A 68 -14.89 11.23 5.96
CA GLU A 68 -14.69 12.34 6.92
C GLU A 68 -14.83 11.93 8.39
N ARG A 69 -15.75 11.01 8.69
CA ARG A 69 -16.05 10.55 10.05
C ARG A 69 -15.34 9.24 10.41
N LEU A 70 -14.53 8.68 9.51
CA LEU A 70 -13.84 7.41 9.74
C LEU A 70 -12.82 7.58 10.87
N ARG A 71 -12.91 6.71 11.87
CA ARG A 71 -11.89 6.50 12.90
C ARG A 71 -11.42 5.05 12.82
N PHE A 72 -10.12 4.85 12.93
CA PHE A 72 -9.52 3.52 12.88
C PHE A 72 -8.32 3.42 13.82
N SER A 73 -8.13 2.22 14.37
CA SER A 73 -6.97 1.89 15.18
C SER A 73 -5.90 1.23 14.32
N THR A 74 -4.68 1.78 14.33
CA THR A 74 -3.54 1.20 13.61
C THR A 74 -2.82 0.16 14.45
N ARG A 75 -2.13 -0.78 13.81
CA ARG A 75 -1.17 -1.68 14.47
C ARG A 75 0.25 -1.30 14.06
N THR A 76 1.19 -1.35 15.00
CA THR A 76 2.60 -1.08 14.71
C THR A 76 3.26 -2.30 14.08
N GLN A 77 3.73 -2.18 12.85
CA GLN A 77 4.54 -3.19 12.19
C GLN A 77 6.02 -2.90 12.41
N ARG A 78 6.73 -3.81 13.08
CA ARG A 78 8.19 -3.73 13.22
C ARG A 78 8.83 -4.22 11.92
N LEU A 79 9.74 -3.41 11.35
CA LEU A 79 10.46 -3.72 10.12
C LEU A 79 11.93 -3.97 10.47
N GLY A 80 12.50 -5.06 9.94
CA GLY A 80 13.87 -5.50 10.23
C GLY A 80 13.90 -6.61 11.27
N GLY A 81 14.40 -7.78 10.86
CA GLY A 81 14.32 -9.01 11.64
C GLY A 81 14.09 -10.23 10.78
N GLY A 82 15.13 -11.04 10.55
CA GLY A 82 15.11 -12.17 9.60
C GLY A 82 14.23 -13.36 9.99
N GLY A 83 13.43 -13.28 11.07
CA GLY A 83 12.65 -14.39 11.62
C GLY A 83 11.15 -14.16 11.59
N ARG A 84 10.37 -15.25 11.53
CA ARG A 84 8.89 -15.27 11.62
C ARG A 84 8.34 -14.55 12.88
N ALA A 85 9.13 -14.47 13.94
CA ALA A 85 8.78 -13.82 15.21
C ALA A 85 8.93 -12.29 15.19
N ASP A 86 9.72 -11.71 14.27
CA ASP A 86 9.97 -10.26 14.21
C ASP A 86 8.94 -9.51 13.33
N ARG A 87 8.07 -10.25 12.64
CA ARG A 87 6.88 -9.71 11.95
C ARG A 87 5.67 -9.56 12.89
N ALA A 88 5.92 -9.51 14.20
CA ALA A 88 4.87 -9.31 15.17
C ALA A 88 4.34 -7.87 15.04
N TYR A 89 3.05 -7.75 14.73
CA TYR A 89 2.33 -6.50 14.92
C TYR A 89 2.18 -6.26 16.41
N ALA A 90 2.79 -5.19 16.93
CA ALA A 90 2.62 -4.84 18.34
C ALA A 90 1.19 -4.33 18.59
N GLU A 91 0.65 -4.64 19.76
CA GLU A 91 -0.71 -4.29 20.21
C GLU A 91 -0.90 -2.80 20.55
N THR A 92 0.11 -1.95 20.30
CA THR A 92 -0.05 -0.51 20.48
C THR A 92 -1.04 0.02 19.45
N SER A 93 -2.31 0.12 19.86
CA SER A 93 -3.37 0.72 19.07
C SER A 93 -3.40 2.23 19.33
N ARG A 94 -3.23 2.99 18.26
CA ARG A 94 -3.49 4.43 18.24
C ARG A 94 -4.67 4.65 17.32
N GLU A 95 -5.64 5.44 17.80
CA GLU A 95 -6.78 5.84 16.98
C GLU A 95 -6.39 7.04 16.10
N TYR A 96 -6.78 6.98 14.83
CA TYR A 96 -6.61 8.05 13.87
C TYR A 96 -7.92 8.34 13.12
N SER A 97 -8.07 9.58 12.65
CA SER A 97 -8.89 9.88 11.48
C SER A 97 -8.04 9.73 10.21
N LEU A 98 -8.67 9.67 9.04
CA LEU A 98 -7.93 9.61 7.77
C LEU A 98 -6.94 10.78 7.62
N GLN A 99 -7.37 12.00 8.00
CA GLN A 99 -6.53 13.20 7.93
C GLN A 99 -5.35 13.16 8.90
N SER A 100 -5.58 12.75 10.16
CA SER A 100 -4.50 12.72 11.15
C SER A 100 -3.47 11.64 10.85
N PHE A 101 -3.91 10.49 10.31
CA PHE A 101 -3.01 9.44 9.85
C PHE A 101 -2.19 9.90 8.64
N ALA A 102 -2.83 10.48 7.61
CA ALA A 102 -2.13 10.98 6.43
C ALA A 102 -1.04 12.01 6.79
N ARG A 103 -1.33 12.92 7.73
CA ARG A 103 -0.34 13.88 8.25
C ARG A 103 0.83 13.16 8.94
N ALA A 104 0.54 12.22 9.85
CA ALA A 104 1.58 11.47 10.54
C ALA A 104 2.44 10.63 9.57
N SER A 105 1.84 10.03 8.53
CA SER A 105 2.56 9.29 7.49
C SER A 105 3.50 10.20 6.70
N LEU A 106 3.05 11.40 6.34
CA LEU A 106 3.87 12.39 5.64
C LEU A 106 5.05 12.85 6.52
N GLU A 107 4.80 13.19 7.78
CA GLU A 107 5.84 13.59 8.74
C GLU A 107 6.89 12.48 8.91
N ALA A 108 6.47 11.22 9.00
CA ALA A 108 7.38 10.07 9.09
C ALA A 108 8.21 9.87 7.80
N ALA A 109 7.60 10.06 6.64
CA ALA A 109 8.29 9.98 5.35
C ALA A 109 9.37 11.06 5.22
N LEU A 110 9.07 12.29 5.64
CA LEU A 110 10.02 13.40 5.63
C LEU A 110 11.15 13.23 6.66
N SER A 111 10.88 12.54 7.77
CA SER A 111 11.85 12.32 8.85
C SER A 111 12.75 11.10 8.65
N GLY A 112 12.62 10.36 7.53
CA GLY A 112 13.47 9.21 7.21
C GLY A 112 13.09 7.90 7.91
N GLY A 113 11.85 7.78 8.41
CA GLY A 113 11.32 6.56 9.01
C GLY A 113 10.51 6.81 10.28
N GLY A 114 9.40 6.09 10.43
CA GLY A 114 8.50 6.21 11.56
C GLY A 114 9.04 5.52 12.83
N SER A 115 9.66 6.28 13.72
CA SER A 115 9.44 6.05 15.15
C SER A 115 7.99 6.44 15.42
N GLY A 116 7.15 5.52 15.93
CA GLY A 116 5.73 5.76 16.17
C GLY A 116 5.50 7.18 16.72
N GLY A 117 4.91 8.05 15.90
CA GLY A 117 5.01 9.50 16.05
C GLY A 117 4.60 9.95 17.44
N ALA A 118 5.45 10.68 18.14
CA ALA A 118 5.07 11.41 19.34
C ALA A 118 4.28 12.67 18.91
N GLY A 119 3.01 12.48 18.54
CA GLY A 119 2.04 13.57 18.42
C GLY A 119 1.41 13.88 19.79
N PRO A 120 1.07 15.15 20.08
CA PRO A 120 0.60 15.57 21.39
C PRO A 120 -0.77 14.96 21.71
N VAL A 121 -0.96 14.65 22.99
CA VAL A 121 -2.22 14.27 23.62
C VAL A 121 -3.27 15.38 23.52
#